data_AF-A0A956L602-F1
#
_entry.id   AF-A0A956L602-F1
#
_cell.length_a   1.000
_cell.length_b   1.000
_cell.length_c   1.000
_cell.angle_alpha   90.00
_cell.angle_beta   90.00
_cell.angle_gamma   90.00
#
_symmetry.space_group_name_H-M   'P 1'
#
loop_
_entity.id
_entity.type
_entity.pdbx_description
1 polymer ?
#
loop_
_entity_poly.entity_id
_entity_poly.type
_entity_poly.pdbx_seq_one_letter_code
_entity_poly.pdbx_strand_id
1 'polypeptide(L)'
;IKVRLDKVNYMQRGAKVSSVHAIARLENVSKRPLAYHVVLKGEAGKCIVRGAREHNAVSLRPGESAEIVVCAGRDKVRVERLEVMEVTDLGHHYLSQISPLALGQDGTTAAAHQPLVSVATCANLDAKTLAAYLAAGTASWADVVDFYSRHDCHRLQFFPGYRRAEQPLEVLPVAPPR
;
A
#
# COMPACT_ATOMS: atom_id res chain seq x y z
N ILE A 1 -6.15 13.68 4.52
CA ILE A 1 -5.17 13.14 5.48
C ILE A 1 -5.23 13.99 6.74
N LYS A 2 -5.41 13.39 7.92
CA LYS A 2 -5.39 14.09 9.22
C LYS A 2 -4.20 13.59 10.02
N VAL A 3 -3.53 14.44 10.79
CA VAL A 3 -2.35 14.04 11.60
C VAL A 3 -2.66 14.28 13.08
N ARG A 4 -2.30 13.31 13.93
CA ARG A 4 -2.41 13.41 15.39
C ARG A 4 -1.18 12.83 16.06
N LEU A 5 -0.93 13.25 17.29
CA LEU A 5 0.09 12.63 18.14
C LEU A 5 -0.55 11.53 18.97
N ASP A 6 0.13 10.40 19.09
CA ASP A 6 -0.32 9.30 19.94
C ASP A 6 0.85 8.55 20.55
N LYS A 7 0.62 7.90 21.69
CA LYS A 7 1.60 7.02 22.31
C LYS A 7 1.50 5.64 21.66
N VAL A 8 2.62 5.18 21.09
CA VAL A 8 2.69 3.86 20.43
C VAL A 8 3.62 2.97 21.23
N ASN A 9 3.18 1.74 21.50
CA ASN A 9 3.99 0.70 22.13
C ASN A 9 4.73 -0.08 21.04
N TYR A 10 6.00 -0.39 21.26
CA TYR A 10 6.81 -1.19 20.34
C TYR A 10 7.88 -1.97 21.11
N MET A 11 8.46 -2.97 20.45
CA MET A 11 9.55 -3.77 20.98
C MET A 11 10.89 -3.17 20.56
N GLN A 12 11.77 -2.91 21.52
CA GLN A 12 13.14 -2.45 21.27
C GLN A 12 14.10 -3.28 22.11
N ARG A 13 14.99 -4.03 21.44
CA ARG A 13 15.97 -4.92 22.11
C ARG A 13 15.33 -5.87 23.15
N GLY A 14 14.15 -6.41 22.83
CA GLY A 14 13.42 -7.31 23.72
C GLY A 14 12.62 -6.65 24.85
N ALA A 15 12.72 -5.32 25.02
CA ALA A 15 11.92 -4.57 25.98
C ALA A 15 10.70 -3.92 25.31
N LYS A 16 9.55 -3.96 26.00
CA LYS A 16 8.35 -3.20 25.60
C LYS A 16 8.54 -1.75 26.03
N VAL A 17 8.68 -0.86 25.05
CA VAL A 17 8.83 0.58 25.25
C VAL A 17 7.67 1.32 24.62
N SER A 18 7.52 2.58 24.99
CA SER A 18 6.47 3.44 24.45
C SER A 18 7.00 4.85 24.21
N SER A 19 6.64 5.43 23.07
CA SER A 19 6.98 6.82 22.76
C SER A 19 5.86 7.49 21.97
N VAL A 20 5.82 8.82 22.04
CA VAL A 20 4.90 9.63 21.24
C VAL A 20 5.34 9.56 19.79
N HIS A 21 4.40 9.27 18.89
CA HIS A 21 4.59 9.27 17.46
C HIS A 21 3.56 10.17 16.77
N ALA A 22 3.94 10.72 15.63
CA ALA A 22 3.01 11.30 14.67
C ALA A 22 2.30 10.16 13.91
N ILE A 23 0.97 10.16 13.95
CA ILE A 23 0.10 9.22 13.23
C ILE A 23 -0.66 9.99 12.17
N ALA A 24 -0.57 9.52 10.93
CA ALA A 24 -1.37 10.00 9.82
C ALA A 24 -2.59 9.09 9.61
N ARG A 25 -3.78 9.67 9.65
CA ARG A 25 -5.04 9.01 9.28
C ARG A 25 -5.35 9.33 7.82
N LEU A 26 -5.37 8.29 7.01
CA LEU A 26 -5.91 8.29 5.65
C LEU A 26 -7.34 7.78 5.73
N GLU A 27 -8.25 8.39 4.97
CA GLU A 27 -9.67 8.03 4.97
C GLU A 27 -10.18 8.12 3.55
N ASN A 28 -10.87 7.07 3.10
CA ASN A 28 -11.55 7.07 1.82
C ASN A 28 -12.92 7.76 1.96
N VAL A 29 -12.99 9.02 1.55
CA VAL A 29 -14.21 9.83 1.57
C VAL A 29 -15.05 9.70 0.28
N SER A 30 -14.62 8.86 -0.65
CA SER A 30 -15.32 8.63 -1.91
C SER A 30 -16.44 7.58 -1.74
N LYS A 31 -17.23 7.40 -2.81
CA LYS A 31 -18.28 6.36 -2.86
C LYS A 31 -17.78 5.02 -3.41
N ARG A 32 -16.48 4.91 -3.74
CA ARG A 32 -15.89 3.73 -4.37
C ARG A 32 -14.66 3.25 -3.61
N PRO A 33 -14.32 1.96 -3.67
CA PRO A 33 -13.03 1.50 -3.15
C PRO A 33 -11.86 2.21 -3.86
N LEU A 34 -10.81 2.49 -3.10
CA LEU A 34 -9.60 3.13 -3.59
C LEU A 34 -8.40 2.23 -3.34
N ALA A 35 -7.56 2.04 -4.33
CA ALA A 35 -6.17 1.66 -4.13
C ALA A 35 -5.34 2.91 -3.84
N TYR A 36 -4.34 2.81 -2.97
CA TYR A 36 -3.50 3.95 -2.64
C TYR A 36 -2.05 3.56 -2.39
N HIS A 37 -1.15 4.52 -2.62
CA HIS A 37 0.24 4.47 -2.21
C HIS A 37 0.63 5.83 -1.66
N VAL A 38 1.18 5.85 -0.45
CA VAL A 38 1.51 7.08 0.26
C VAL A 38 2.90 6.97 0.88
N VAL A 39 3.73 7.96 0.62
CA VAL A 39 5.04 8.11 1.26
C VAL A 39 4.98 9.31 2.18
N LEU A 40 5.13 9.05 3.48
CA LEU A 40 5.08 10.05 4.54
C LEU A 40 6.46 10.21 5.18
N LYS A 41 6.83 11.46 5.45
CA LYS A 41 8.11 11.79 6.11
C LYS A 41 7.90 12.81 7.23
N GLY A 42 8.58 12.61 8.35
CA GLY A 42 8.70 13.61 9.41
C GLY A 42 9.77 14.66 9.08
N GLU A 43 9.55 15.92 9.45
CA GLU A 43 10.49 17.01 9.15
C GLU A 43 11.85 16.89 9.87
N ALA A 44 11.93 16.29 11.06
CA ALA A 44 13.16 16.25 11.85
C ALA A 44 14.20 15.19 11.43
N GLY A 45 14.00 14.49 10.31
CA GLY A 45 15.01 13.59 9.72
C GLY A 45 14.66 12.10 9.76
N LYS A 46 15.69 11.24 9.82
CA LYS A 46 15.53 9.78 9.66
C LYS A 46 14.80 9.18 10.86
N CYS A 47 13.72 8.48 10.55
CA CYS A 47 12.95 7.71 11.51
C CYS A 47 13.75 6.52 12.05
N ILE A 48 14.12 6.53 13.33
CA ILE A 48 14.86 5.42 13.95
C ILE A 48 13.91 4.33 14.45
N VAL A 49 12.68 4.71 14.80
CA VAL A 49 11.64 3.80 15.29
C VAL A 49 10.32 4.12 14.59
N ARG A 50 9.74 3.12 13.96
CA ARG A 50 8.34 3.11 13.52
C ARG A 50 7.63 1.96 14.21
N GLY A 51 6.67 2.29 15.07
CA GLY A 51 5.66 1.30 15.44
C GLY A 51 4.83 0.92 14.22
N ALA A 52 4.15 -0.23 14.27
CA ALA A 52 3.17 -0.63 13.27
C ALA A 52 1.78 -0.51 13.88
N ARG A 53 0.81 0.01 13.11
CA ARG A 53 -0.62 -0.12 13.40
C ARG A 53 -1.25 -0.88 12.26
N GLU A 54 -1.99 -1.93 12.58
CA GLU A 54 -2.66 -2.77 11.60
C GLU A 54 -3.63 -1.95 10.74
N HIS A 55 -3.51 -2.07 9.43
CA HIS A 55 -4.43 -1.45 8.45
C HIS A 55 -4.30 -2.11 7.07
N ASN A 56 -5.28 -1.91 6.19
CA ASN A 56 -5.12 -2.27 4.78
C ASN A 56 -4.18 -1.25 4.09
N ALA A 57 -2.92 -1.63 3.91
CA ALA A 57 -1.86 -0.82 3.32
C ALA A 57 -1.94 -0.65 1.79
N VAL A 58 -2.92 -1.31 1.14
CA VAL A 58 -3.06 -1.32 -0.32
C VAL A 58 -4.33 -0.62 -0.78
N SER A 59 -5.45 -0.87 -0.10
CA SER A 59 -6.75 -0.36 -0.55
C SER A 59 -7.71 -0.06 0.61
N LEU A 60 -8.65 0.84 0.39
CA LEU A 60 -9.65 1.29 1.37
C LEU A 60 -11.03 1.26 0.74
N ARG A 61 -12.00 0.65 1.43
CA ARG A 61 -13.43 0.78 1.10
C ARG A 61 -13.96 2.18 1.41
N PRO A 62 -15.12 2.58 0.86
CA PRO A 62 -15.79 3.82 1.27
C PRO A 62 -15.94 3.92 2.79
N GLY A 63 -15.49 5.03 3.37
CA GLY A 63 -15.49 5.28 4.82
C GLY A 63 -14.38 4.56 5.61
N GLU A 64 -13.61 3.67 4.99
CA GLU A 64 -12.48 3.00 5.65
C GLU A 64 -11.31 3.97 5.85
N SER A 65 -10.54 3.73 6.92
CA SER A 65 -9.37 4.53 7.25
C SER A 65 -8.16 3.67 7.59
N ALA A 66 -6.99 4.13 7.17
CA ALA A 66 -5.69 3.60 7.58
C ALA A 66 -5.01 4.57 8.56
N GLU A 67 -4.45 4.05 9.64
CA GLU A 67 -3.62 4.81 10.57
C GLU A 67 -2.15 4.42 10.39
N ILE A 68 -1.38 5.32 9.78
CA ILE A 68 0.02 5.11 9.45
C ILE A 68 0.89 5.82 10.47
N VAL A 69 1.74 5.06 11.15
CA VAL A 69 2.73 5.61 12.09
C VAL A 69 3.90 6.17 11.28
N VAL A 70 4.12 7.48 11.34
CA VAL A 70 5.13 8.15 10.51
C VAL A 70 6.48 8.09 11.18
N CYS A 71 6.61 8.68 12.37
CA CYS A 71 7.82 8.68 13.20
C CYS A 71 7.55 8.96 14.67
N ALA A 72 8.46 8.50 15.53
CA ALA A 72 8.56 8.94 16.91
C ALA A 72 8.92 10.43 16.97
N GLY A 73 8.24 11.19 17.83
CA GLY A 73 8.40 12.64 17.97
C GLY A 73 7.10 13.41 17.76
N ARG A 74 7.22 14.74 17.76
CA ARG A 74 6.12 15.69 17.54
C ARG A 74 6.24 16.44 16.22
N ASP A 75 7.05 15.92 15.32
CA ASP A 75 7.41 16.63 14.09
C ASP A 75 6.23 16.73 13.15
N LYS A 76 6.25 17.76 12.31
CA LYS A 76 5.28 17.89 11.22
C LYS A 76 5.50 16.74 10.24
N VAL A 77 4.39 16.25 9.71
CA VAL A 77 4.35 15.19 8.70
C VAL A 77 4.14 15.84 7.35
N ARG A 78 4.99 15.50 6.38
CA ARG A 78 4.84 15.87 4.98
C ARG A 78 4.53 14.64 4.13
N VAL A 79 3.63 14.82 3.17
CA VAL A 79 3.37 13.83 2.11
C VAL A 79 4.41 14.05 1.02
N GLU A 80 5.29 13.07 0.80
CA GLU A 80 6.28 13.12 -0.29
C GLU A 80 5.70 12.59 -1.59
N ARG A 81 4.82 11.58 -1.50
CA ARG A 81 4.15 10.97 -2.64
C ARG A 81 2.77 10.50 -2.22
N LEU A 82 1.79 10.71 -3.10
CA LEU A 82 0.45 10.18 -2.96
C LEU A 82 -0.04 9.77 -4.34
N GLU A 83 -0.35 8.49 -4.49
CA GLU A 83 -1.02 7.93 -5.65
C GLU A 83 -2.32 7.28 -5.20
N VAL A 84 -3.37 7.47 -5.98
CA VAL A 84 -4.71 6.97 -5.68
C VAL A 84 -5.36 6.53 -6.98
N MET A 85 -6.07 5.41 -6.93
CA MET A 85 -6.85 4.92 -8.07
C MET A 85 -8.17 4.34 -7.59
N GLU A 86 -9.27 4.74 -8.22
CA GLU A 86 -10.55 4.07 -8.01
C GLU A 86 -10.49 2.65 -8.54
N VAL A 87 -11.04 1.71 -7.76
CA VAL A 87 -11.14 0.31 -8.15
C VAL A 87 -12.56 -0.20 -7.87
N THR A 88 -12.91 -1.31 -8.52
CA THR A 88 -14.18 -2.01 -8.23
C THR A 88 -14.11 -2.72 -6.89
N ASP A 89 -15.25 -3.20 -6.38
CA ASP A 89 -15.26 -4.06 -5.19
C ASP A 89 -14.45 -5.34 -5.38
N LEU A 90 -14.50 -5.93 -6.57
CA LEU A 90 -13.68 -7.09 -6.92
C LEU A 90 -12.19 -6.71 -6.95
N GLY A 91 -11.85 -5.55 -7.53
CA GLY A 91 -10.48 -5.06 -7.55
C GLY A 91 -9.93 -4.81 -6.14
N HIS A 92 -10.71 -4.24 -5.24
CA HIS A 92 -10.33 -4.13 -3.83
C HIS A 92 -10.09 -5.50 -3.17
N HIS A 93 -10.92 -6.50 -3.48
CA HIS A 93 -10.72 -7.85 -2.98
C HIS A 93 -9.42 -8.48 -3.46
N TYR A 94 -9.09 -8.36 -4.76
CA TYR A 94 -7.82 -8.86 -5.30
C TYR A 94 -6.61 -8.09 -4.77
N LEU A 95 -6.69 -6.77 -4.71
CA LEU A 95 -5.62 -5.93 -4.21
C LEU A 95 -5.37 -6.09 -2.70
N SER A 96 -6.35 -6.55 -1.93
CA SER A 96 -6.13 -6.84 -0.51
C SER A 96 -5.31 -8.12 -0.28
N GLN A 97 -5.11 -8.94 -1.32
CA GLN A 97 -4.35 -10.20 -1.24
C GLN A 97 -2.86 -9.99 -1.53
N ILE A 98 -2.50 -8.92 -2.24
CA ILE A 98 -1.13 -8.67 -2.69
C ILE A 98 -0.26 -8.10 -1.56
N SER A 99 1.01 -8.49 -1.56
CA SER A 99 1.97 -7.89 -0.63
C SER A 99 2.15 -6.40 -0.96
N PRO A 100 2.07 -5.48 0.02
CA PRO A 100 2.34 -4.06 -0.23
C PRO A 100 3.76 -3.80 -0.77
N LEU A 101 4.72 -4.69 -0.50
CA LEU A 101 6.07 -4.62 -1.08
C LEU A 101 6.03 -4.66 -2.60
N ALA A 102 5.11 -5.42 -3.19
CA ALA A 102 4.92 -5.50 -4.64
C ALA A 102 4.45 -4.16 -5.25
N LEU A 103 3.91 -3.26 -4.42
CA LEU A 103 3.49 -1.91 -4.81
C LEU A 103 4.50 -0.83 -4.39
N GLY A 104 5.71 -1.23 -3.98
CA GLY A 104 6.77 -0.30 -3.60
C GLY A 104 6.64 0.30 -2.19
N GLN A 105 5.75 -0.24 -1.36
CA GLN A 105 5.68 0.14 0.06
C GLN A 105 6.91 -0.37 0.82
N ASP A 106 7.27 0.33 1.90
CA ASP A 106 8.37 -0.10 2.76
C ASP A 106 8.03 -1.31 3.64
N GLY A 107 9.05 -1.95 4.21
CA GLY A 107 8.87 -3.16 5.04
C GLY A 107 8.06 -2.93 6.31
N THR A 108 8.04 -1.72 6.87
CA THR A 108 7.22 -1.40 8.05
C THR A 108 5.75 -1.35 7.66
N THR A 109 5.42 -0.64 6.58
CA THR A 109 4.06 -0.58 6.05
C THR A 109 3.57 -1.96 5.62
N ALA A 110 4.44 -2.77 4.99
CA ALA A 110 4.11 -4.14 4.63
C ALA A 110 3.83 -5.04 5.84
N ALA A 111 4.60 -4.93 6.92
CA ALA A 111 4.38 -5.68 8.15
C ALA A 111 3.11 -5.22 8.91
N ALA A 112 2.69 -3.97 8.70
CA ALA A 112 1.46 -3.42 9.26
C ALA A 112 0.20 -3.80 8.45
N HIS A 113 0.37 -4.50 7.32
CA HIS A 113 -0.72 -4.81 6.43
C HIS A 113 -1.64 -5.88 7.00
N GLN A 114 -2.86 -5.46 7.32
CA GLN A 114 -3.92 -6.29 7.82
C GLN A 114 -5.25 -5.81 7.20
N PRO A 115 -5.68 -6.41 6.08
CA PRO A 115 -7.02 -6.17 5.55
C PRO A 115 -8.10 -6.47 6.61
N LEU A 116 -9.16 -5.66 6.65
CA LEU A 116 -10.29 -5.89 7.59
C LEU A 116 -11.00 -7.21 7.34
N VAL A 117 -11.06 -7.64 6.08
CA VAL A 117 -11.60 -8.94 5.69
C VAL A 117 -10.45 -9.92 5.57
N SER A 118 -10.57 -11.09 6.21
CA SER A 118 -9.58 -12.16 6.05
C SER A 118 -9.52 -12.57 4.57
N VAL A 119 -8.39 -12.34 3.94
CA VAL A 119 -8.11 -12.69 2.55
C VAL A 119 -6.81 -13.48 2.50
N ALA A 120 -6.79 -14.52 1.67
CA ALA A 120 -5.59 -15.32 1.49
C ALA A 120 -4.52 -14.46 0.80
N THR A 121 -3.33 -14.37 1.37
CA THR A 121 -2.22 -13.64 0.75
C THR A 121 -1.69 -14.41 -0.47
N CYS A 122 -1.32 -13.68 -1.52
CA CYS A 122 -0.72 -14.24 -2.73
C CYS A 122 0.68 -14.83 -2.45
N ALA A 123 0.76 -16.10 -2.05
CA ALA A 123 2.03 -16.73 -1.66
C ALA A 123 3.09 -16.76 -2.78
N ASN A 124 2.66 -16.81 -4.04
CA ASN A 124 3.54 -16.90 -5.22
C ASN A 124 3.76 -15.55 -5.92
N LEU A 125 3.37 -14.44 -5.29
CA LEU A 125 3.60 -13.12 -5.86
C LEU A 125 5.08 -12.76 -5.72
N ASP A 126 5.78 -12.55 -6.84
CA ASP A 126 7.16 -12.10 -6.83
C ASP A 126 7.25 -10.58 -6.55
N ALA A 127 7.01 -10.22 -5.29
CA ALA A 127 7.04 -8.85 -4.81
C ALA A 127 8.39 -8.17 -5.05
N LYS A 128 9.50 -8.93 -5.04
CA LYS A 128 10.85 -8.41 -5.25
C LYS A 128 11.02 -7.93 -6.70
N THR A 129 10.61 -8.75 -7.65
CA THR A 129 10.68 -8.40 -9.07
C THR A 129 9.76 -7.22 -9.41
N LEU A 130 8.54 -7.20 -8.86
CA LEU A 130 7.63 -6.06 -9.01
C LEU A 130 8.20 -4.76 -8.44
N ALA A 131 8.75 -4.79 -7.23
CA ALA A 131 9.41 -3.64 -6.64
C ALA A 131 10.60 -3.16 -7.50
N ALA A 132 11.34 -4.08 -8.13
CA ALA A 132 12.43 -3.73 -9.04
C ALA A 132 11.91 -3.02 -10.31
N TYR A 133 10.77 -3.44 -10.88
CA TYR A 133 10.16 -2.74 -12.01
C TYR A 133 9.71 -1.33 -11.66
N LEU A 134 9.11 -1.15 -10.49
CA LEU A 134 8.71 0.17 -9.99
C LEU A 134 9.92 1.08 -9.75
N ALA A 135 11.00 0.53 -9.16
CA ALA A 135 12.23 1.29 -8.92
C ALA A 135 12.97 1.66 -10.22
N ALA A 136 12.96 0.77 -11.22
CA ALA A 136 13.55 1.02 -12.53
C ALA A 136 12.70 1.90 -13.45
N GLY A 137 11.43 2.15 -13.09
CA GLY A 137 10.47 2.90 -13.92
C GLY A 137 10.00 2.14 -15.17
N THR A 138 10.22 0.83 -15.26
CA THR A 138 9.75 0.00 -16.39
C THR A 138 8.24 -0.31 -16.29
N ALA A 139 7.69 -0.19 -15.08
CA ALA A 139 6.27 -0.16 -14.78
C ALA A 139 5.96 0.99 -13.81
N SER A 140 4.79 1.58 -13.93
CA SER A 140 4.25 2.52 -12.94
C SER A 140 3.47 1.78 -11.85
N TRP A 141 3.26 2.44 -10.71
CA TRP A 141 2.37 1.93 -9.67
C TRP A 141 0.96 1.65 -10.22
N ALA A 142 0.45 2.56 -11.05
CA ALA A 142 -0.88 2.45 -11.64
C ALA A 142 -1.01 1.23 -12.56
N ASP A 143 0.07 0.84 -13.28
CA ASP A 143 0.08 -0.36 -14.12
C ASP A 143 -0.10 -1.64 -13.29
N VAL A 144 0.67 -1.74 -12.20
CA VAL A 144 0.64 -2.92 -11.32
C VAL A 144 -0.71 -3.02 -10.60
N VAL A 145 -1.25 -1.90 -10.12
CA VAL A 145 -2.56 -1.87 -9.48
C VAL A 145 -3.67 -2.19 -10.47
N ASP A 146 -3.65 -1.63 -11.69
CA ASP A 146 -4.68 -1.93 -12.68
C ASP A 146 -4.67 -3.42 -13.04
N PHE A 147 -3.47 -3.99 -13.24
CA PHE A 147 -3.31 -5.43 -13.49
C PHE A 147 -3.91 -6.28 -12.37
N TYR A 148 -3.48 -6.09 -11.12
CA TYR A 148 -3.95 -6.92 -10.00
C TYR A 148 -5.36 -6.56 -9.52
N SER A 149 -5.93 -5.43 -9.94
CA SER A 149 -7.36 -5.14 -9.72
C SER A 149 -8.28 -5.95 -10.64
N ARG A 150 -7.73 -6.53 -11.71
CA ARG A 150 -8.49 -7.28 -12.74
C ARG A 150 -8.10 -8.76 -12.79
N HIS A 151 -6.94 -9.11 -12.26
CA HIS A 151 -6.36 -10.44 -12.34
C HIS A 151 -6.07 -11.00 -10.96
N ASP A 152 -6.48 -12.26 -10.76
CA ASP A 152 -6.15 -13.03 -9.57
C ASP A 152 -4.64 -13.34 -9.53
N CYS A 153 -3.96 -12.77 -8.54
CA CYS A 153 -2.53 -12.95 -8.29
C CYS A 153 -2.10 -14.40 -8.05
N HIS A 154 -3.03 -15.28 -7.65
CA HIS A 154 -2.74 -16.70 -7.48
C HIS A 154 -2.57 -17.42 -8.81
N ARG A 155 -3.08 -16.84 -9.89
CA ARG A 155 -3.12 -17.44 -11.23
C ARG A 155 -2.27 -16.70 -12.25
N LEU A 156 -2.17 -15.38 -12.09
CA LEU A 156 -1.57 -14.50 -13.10
C LEU A 156 -0.46 -13.66 -12.48
N GLN A 157 0.63 -13.54 -13.25
CA GLN A 157 1.79 -12.75 -12.90
C GLN A 157 1.83 -11.50 -13.78
N PHE A 158 2.17 -10.38 -13.16
CA PHE A 158 2.42 -9.15 -13.90
C PHE A 158 3.61 -9.35 -14.85
N PHE A 159 3.53 -8.75 -16.04
CA PHE A 159 4.60 -8.78 -17.01
C PHE A 159 5.05 -7.37 -17.40
N PRO A 160 6.37 -7.15 -17.60
CA PRO A 160 6.87 -5.90 -18.16
C PRO A 160 6.23 -5.60 -19.52
N GLY A 161 5.69 -4.40 -19.67
CA GLY A 161 4.97 -3.98 -20.88
C GLY A 161 3.46 -3.88 -20.71
N TYR A 162 2.88 -4.45 -19.63
CA TYR A 162 1.51 -4.11 -19.25
C TYR A 162 1.42 -2.61 -18.95
N ARG A 163 0.35 -1.98 -19.43
CA ARG A 163 0.02 -0.58 -19.17
C ARG A 163 -1.41 -0.50 -18.69
N ARG A 164 -1.65 0.35 -17.69
CA ARG A 164 -2.98 0.62 -17.19
C ARG A 164 -3.91 0.98 -18.34
N ALA A 165 -5.10 0.38 -18.33
CA ALA A 165 -6.14 0.73 -19.27
C ALA A 165 -6.78 2.08 -18.90
N GLU A 166 -6.72 3.04 -19.82
CA GLU A 166 -7.45 4.31 -19.70
C GLU A 166 -8.88 4.22 -20.25
N GLN A 167 -9.14 3.21 -21.06
CA GLN A 167 -10.43 2.91 -21.67
C GLN A 167 -10.85 1.48 -21.35
N PRO A 168 -12.16 1.15 -21.44
CA PRO A 168 -12.62 -0.22 -21.34
C PRO A 168 -11.89 -1.11 -22.36
N LEU A 169 -11.41 -2.27 -21.90
CA LEU A 169 -10.77 -3.26 -22.77
C LEU A 169 -11.78 -4.35 -23.12
N GLU A 170 -11.84 -4.75 -24.39
CA GLU A 170 -12.63 -5.89 -24.83
C GLU A 170 -12.05 -7.21 -24.28
N VAL A 171 -10.73 -7.30 -24.21
CA VAL A 171 -9.99 -8.47 -23.70
C VAL A 171 -8.93 -8.00 -22.72
N LEU A 172 -8.84 -8.67 -21.56
CA LEU A 172 -7.83 -8.39 -20.56
C LEU A 172 -6.46 -8.97 -20.97
N PRO A 173 -5.39 -8.16 -21.03
CA PRO A 173 -4.05 -8.64 -21.32
C PRO A 173 -3.52 -9.49 -20.16
N VAL A 174 -3.35 -10.79 -20.41
CA VAL A 174 -2.82 -11.76 -19.43
C VAL A 174 -1.37 -12.17 -19.70
N ALA A 175 -0.81 -11.77 -20.85
CA ALA A 175 0.56 -12.04 -21.27
C ALA A 175 1.07 -10.93 -22.21
N PRO A 176 2.39 -10.81 -22.43
CA PRO A 176 2.94 -9.91 -23.44
C PRO A 176 2.36 -10.18 -24.84
N PRO A 177 2.15 -9.14 -25.67
CA PRO A 177 1.81 -9.34 -27.08
C PRO A 177 2.93 -10.14 -27.77
N ARG A 178 2.52 -11.06 -28.65
CA ARG A 178 3.45 -11.85 -29.48
C ARG A 178 4.00 -11.02 -30.63
#